data_AF-A0A8S1J6N4-F1
#
_entry.id   AF-A0A8S1J6N4-F1
#
_cell.length_a   1.000
_cell.length_b   1.000
_cell.length_c   1.000
_cell.angle_alpha   90.00
_cell.angle_beta   90.00
_cell.angle_gamma   90.00
#
_symmetry.space_group_name_H-M   'P 1'
#
loop_
_entity.id
_entity.type
_entity.pdbx_description
1 polymer ?
#
loop_
_entity_poly.entity_id
_entity_poly.type
_entity_poly.pdbx_seq_one_letter_code
_entity_poly.pdbx_strand_id
1 'polypeptide(L)'
;MASAGTAQGSPAVATSPTAAQRRICACNCRPEASGRGNGINGVSGIVQPVRLAVGGRRSVGWRREVRSGEMARLGVACVAASGMPDAILFDCDGVLVDTEKDGHRVAFNKTFEQKGLQHEWGVELYGKLLETGGGKERMTKYFTVCYWLLDRNHHAEERTQLVKELHKLKTDTFMTMIESGAMPLRPGVKRLIEEAIGSGITVAVCSTSNERAVSTIVRVMLGPQVAEKMRVFAGDVVEKKKPSPDIYQLAAQELGVDPQRCVVVEDSKIGLQAAKAAGMRCVVTKSSYTQNEDFGNADAVFDCIGDTPQDGFSLQDLAFEDSGGLKVSS
;
A
#
# COMPACT_ATOMS: atom_id res chain seq x y z
N MET A 1 9.28 73.33 -31.35
CA MET A 1 9.58 72.71 -32.65
C MET A 1 8.45 71.77 -32.98
N ALA A 2 7.75 72.05 -34.07
CA ALA A 2 6.58 71.30 -34.52
C ALA A 2 7.00 70.11 -35.39
N SER A 3 6.33 68.97 -35.24
CA SER A 3 5.93 68.16 -36.38
C SER A 3 4.61 67.47 -36.08
N ALA A 4 3.70 67.59 -37.04
CA ALA A 4 2.33 67.11 -37.04
C ALA A 4 2.24 65.69 -37.64
N GLY A 5 1.13 64.99 -37.37
CA GLY A 5 0.79 63.76 -38.07
C GLY A 5 -0.39 63.01 -37.45
N THR A 6 -1.60 63.51 -37.69
CA THR A 6 -2.90 62.89 -37.38
C THR A 6 -3.39 61.96 -38.49
N ALA A 7 -4.03 60.83 -38.14
CA ALA A 7 -5.20 60.18 -38.78
C ALA A 7 -5.52 58.88 -38.00
N GLN A 8 -6.54 58.76 -37.15
CA GLN A 8 -8.00 58.59 -37.38
C GLN A 8 -8.42 57.41 -38.28
N GLY A 9 -9.21 56.48 -37.70
CA GLY A 9 -10.00 55.45 -38.40
C GLY A 9 -10.39 54.23 -37.54
N SER A 10 -11.54 54.30 -36.83
CA SER A 10 -12.19 53.22 -36.05
C SER A 10 -13.14 52.34 -36.93
N PRO A 11 -14.06 51.49 -36.40
CA PRO A 11 -13.91 50.20 -35.70
C PRO A 11 -14.84 49.07 -36.27
N ALA A 12 -14.97 47.95 -35.52
CA ALA A 12 -15.95 46.83 -35.62
C ALA A 12 -15.60 45.72 -36.63
N VAL A 13 -15.80 44.42 -36.35
CA VAL A 13 -17.06 43.74 -35.96
C VAL A 13 -16.75 42.43 -35.20
N ALA A 14 -17.62 42.11 -34.23
CA ALA A 14 -17.68 40.88 -33.47
C ALA A 14 -18.29 39.71 -34.28
N THR A 15 -17.75 38.49 -34.15
CA THR A 15 -18.51 37.24 -34.37
C THR A 15 -17.89 36.06 -33.61
N SER A 16 -18.65 35.56 -32.63
CA SER A 16 -18.69 34.16 -32.15
C SER A 16 -20.18 33.83 -31.96
N PRO A 17 -20.63 32.56 -31.89
CA PRO A 17 -20.06 31.28 -32.34
C PRO A 17 -21.04 30.51 -33.26
N THR A 18 -20.55 29.57 -34.09
CA THR A 18 -21.44 28.59 -34.77
C THR A 18 -21.33 27.23 -34.14
N ALA A 19 -22.43 26.83 -33.47
CA ALA A 19 -22.75 25.45 -33.15
C ALA A 19 -23.03 24.66 -34.45
N ALA A 20 -22.40 23.50 -34.60
CA ALA A 20 -22.76 22.52 -35.60
C ALA A 20 -23.20 21.22 -34.91
N GLN A 21 -24.35 20.74 -35.37
CA GLN A 21 -25.18 19.68 -34.84
C GLN A 21 -24.63 18.25 -35.06
N ARG A 22 -24.92 17.41 -34.06
CA ARG A 22 -25.54 16.07 -34.13
C ARG A 22 -25.05 15.04 -35.17
N ARG A 23 -24.66 13.87 -34.64
CA ARG A 23 -25.10 12.50 -35.00
C ARG A 23 -24.65 11.58 -33.85
N ILE A 24 -25.53 11.14 -32.95
CA ILE A 24 -26.34 9.90 -33.01
C ILE A 24 -25.51 8.70 -33.47
N CYS A 25 -25.07 7.88 -32.51
CA CYS A 25 -25.08 6.43 -32.66
C CYS A 25 -25.35 5.82 -31.28
N ALA A 26 -26.59 5.41 -31.08
CA ALA A 26 -27.03 4.61 -29.94
C ALA A 26 -26.94 3.14 -30.36
N CYS A 27 -26.04 2.37 -29.76
CA CYS A 27 -26.14 0.91 -29.78
C CYS A 27 -26.72 0.45 -28.44
N ASN A 28 -28.03 0.25 -28.47
CA ASN A 28 -28.80 -0.53 -27.51
C ASN A 28 -28.44 -2.01 -27.69
N CYS A 29 -27.96 -2.67 -26.64
CA CYS A 29 -28.17 -4.11 -26.44
C CYS A 29 -28.64 -4.30 -25.01
N ARG A 30 -29.96 -4.50 -24.87
CA ARG A 30 -30.62 -4.97 -23.65
C ARG A 30 -30.50 -6.50 -23.53
N PRO A 31 -30.71 -7.05 -22.32
CA PRO A 31 -30.49 -8.47 -22.03
C PRO A 31 -31.70 -9.31 -22.44
N GLU A 32 -31.44 -10.54 -22.91
CA GLU A 32 -32.48 -11.57 -23.01
C GLU A 32 -32.40 -12.52 -21.83
N ALA A 33 -33.55 -12.69 -21.17
CA ALA A 33 -33.85 -13.73 -20.22
C ALA A 33 -34.96 -14.62 -20.79
N SER A 34 -34.74 -15.92 -20.87
CA SER A 34 -35.72 -17.03 -20.78
C SER A 34 -34.94 -18.34 -21.03
N GLY A 35 -35.16 -19.50 -20.41
CA GLY A 35 -36.08 -19.97 -19.37
C GLY A 35 -35.99 -21.51 -19.30
N ARG A 36 -36.55 -22.09 -18.22
CA ARG A 36 -36.83 -23.53 -17.95
C ARG A 36 -35.58 -24.37 -17.57
N GLY A 37 -35.56 -25.24 -16.57
CA GLY A 37 -36.59 -25.84 -15.70
C GLY A 37 -36.15 -27.28 -15.34
N ASN A 38 -36.53 -27.76 -14.15
CA ASN A 38 -36.24 -29.04 -13.45
C ASN A 38 -35.06 -28.95 -12.46
N GLY A 39 -35.17 -29.31 -11.19
CA GLY A 39 -36.22 -29.96 -10.41
C GLY A 39 -35.56 -30.75 -9.27
N ILE A 40 -36.23 -30.84 -8.11
CA ILE A 40 -36.07 -31.83 -6.99
C ILE A 40 -34.68 -31.86 -6.27
N ASN A 41 -34.52 -31.84 -4.95
CA ASN A 41 -35.33 -32.27 -3.81
C ASN A 41 -35.08 -31.37 -2.58
N GLY A 42 -36.15 -30.99 -1.89
CA GLY A 42 -36.10 -30.51 -0.51
C GLY A 42 -36.22 -31.67 0.46
N VAL A 43 -35.48 -31.61 1.58
CA VAL A 43 -35.74 -32.43 2.77
C VAL A 43 -36.00 -31.47 3.92
N SER A 44 -37.27 -31.35 4.29
CA SER A 44 -37.75 -30.63 5.47
C SER A 44 -37.63 -31.53 6.70
N GLY A 45 -36.74 -31.16 7.64
CA GLY A 45 -36.68 -31.76 8.97
C GLY A 45 -37.71 -31.12 9.89
N ILE A 46 -38.68 -31.91 10.32
CA ILE A 46 -39.74 -31.56 11.27
C ILE A 46 -39.15 -31.39 12.67
N VAL A 47 -39.40 -30.25 13.31
CA VAL A 47 -39.10 -29.99 14.73
C VAL A 47 -40.39 -30.21 15.52
N GLN A 48 -40.41 -31.18 16.45
CA GLN A 48 -41.45 -31.30 17.47
C GLN A 48 -40.91 -30.86 18.84
N PRO A 49 -41.66 -30.09 19.65
CA PRO A 49 -41.25 -29.74 21.00
C PRO A 49 -41.79 -30.77 22.02
N VAL A 50 -40.92 -31.25 22.92
CA VAL A 50 -41.33 -32.00 24.11
C VAL A 50 -41.38 -31.05 25.31
N ARG A 51 -42.54 -31.02 25.97
CA ARG A 51 -42.83 -30.25 27.20
C ARG A 51 -42.23 -30.93 28.44
N LEU A 52 -41.82 -30.07 29.37
CA LEU A 52 -41.32 -30.33 30.72
C LEU A 52 -42.22 -31.20 31.60
N ALA A 53 -41.60 -32.01 32.45
CA ALA A 53 -42.16 -32.43 33.73
C ALA A 53 -41.22 -32.00 34.87
N VAL A 54 -41.78 -31.26 35.82
CA VAL A 54 -41.15 -30.77 37.06
C VAL A 54 -41.45 -31.76 38.18
N GLY A 55 -40.45 -32.14 38.97
CA GLY A 55 -40.69 -32.76 40.27
C GLY A 55 -39.48 -33.43 40.90
N GLY A 56 -39.13 -33.00 42.12
CA GLY A 56 -38.47 -33.85 43.12
C GLY A 56 -37.02 -33.51 43.47
N ARG A 57 -36.83 -32.87 44.63
CA ARG A 57 -35.54 -32.68 45.30
C ARG A 57 -34.94 -34.04 45.70
N ARG A 58 -33.61 -34.19 45.56
CA ARG A 58 -32.70 -34.68 46.62
C ARG A 58 -31.24 -34.46 46.22
N SER A 59 -30.49 -33.95 47.19
CA SER A 59 -29.05 -33.65 47.19
C SER A 59 -28.20 -34.91 47.13
N VAL A 60 -27.24 -34.98 46.22
CA VAL A 60 -26.08 -35.88 46.31
C VAL A 60 -24.88 -35.16 45.70
N GLY A 61 -23.77 -35.09 46.44
CA GLY A 61 -22.53 -34.46 46.00
C GLY A 61 -21.84 -35.24 44.89
N TRP A 62 -21.29 -34.54 43.91
CA TRP A 62 -20.53 -35.14 42.82
C TRP A 62 -19.09 -34.62 42.83
N ARG A 63 -18.19 -35.56 43.15
CA ARG A 63 -16.75 -35.47 42.95
C ARG A 63 -16.50 -35.37 41.43
N ARG A 64 -15.77 -34.36 40.97
CA ARG A 64 -15.37 -34.23 39.55
C ARG A 64 -14.39 -35.34 39.20
N GLU A 65 -14.85 -36.35 38.49
CA GLU A 65 -14.01 -37.28 37.76
C GLU A 65 -13.95 -36.77 36.30
N VAL A 66 -12.81 -36.17 35.93
CA VAL A 66 -12.56 -35.73 34.56
C VAL A 66 -12.11 -36.97 33.79
N ARG A 67 -12.99 -37.53 32.97
CA ARG A 67 -12.61 -38.52 31.95
C ARG A 67 -12.01 -37.77 30.76
N SER A 68 -10.72 -38.01 30.52
CA SER A 68 -10.01 -37.66 29.30
C SER A 68 -10.60 -38.42 28.12
N GLY A 69 -11.32 -37.72 27.25
CA GLY A 69 -11.70 -38.22 25.93
C GLY A 69 -10.76 -37.63 24.89
N GLU A 70 -9.79 -38.43 24.42
CA GLU A 70 -9.04 -38.15 23.20
C GLU A 70 -10.00 -38.20 22.00
N MET A 71 -10.36 -37.02 21.49
CA MET A 71 -10.91 -36.89 20.13
C MET A 71 -9.72 -36.82 19.17
N ALA A 72 -9.33 -37.98 18.64
CA ALA A 72 -8.42 -38.07 17.51
C ALA A 72 -9.05 -37.33 16.31
N ARG A 73 -8.55 -36.12 16.05
CA ARG A 73 -8.83 -35.40 14.81
C ARG A 73 -8.02 -36.07 13.71
N LEU A 74 -8.70 -36.76 12.80
CA LEU A 74 -8.16 -37.11 11.50
C LEU A 74 -7.86 -35.80 10.75
N GLY A 75 -6.65 -35.28 10.95
CA GLY A 75 -6.10 -34.21 10.16
C GLY A 75 -5.78 -34.74 8.78
N VAL A 76 -6.52 -34.30 7.78
CA VAL A 76 -6.00 -34.27 6.41
C VAL A 76 -4.87 -33.24 6.44
N ALA A 77 -3.64 -33.71 6.63
CA ALA A 77 -2.47 -32.90 6.39
C ALA A 77 -2.46 -32.61 4.88
N CYS A 78 -2.91 -31.41 4.50
CA CYS A 78 -2.48 -30.82 3.24
C CYS A 78 -0.95 -30.83 3.30
N VAL A 79 -0.31 -31.63 2.45
CA VAL A 79 1.13 -31.57 2.26
C VAL A 79 1.39 -30.17 1.73
N ALA A 80 1.87 -29.26 2.59
CA ALA A 80 2.35 -27.96 2.16
C ALA A 80 3.32 -28.20 1.01
N ALA A 81 3.13 -27.49 -0.10
CA ALA A 81 4.04 -27.58 -1.25
C ALA A 81 5.46 -27.38 -0.73
N SER A 82 6.24 -28.46 -0.67
CA SER A 82 7.53 -28.51 -0.01
C SER A 82 8.48 -27.56 -0.74
N GLY A 83 8.60 -26.33 -0.23
CA GLY A 83 9.42 -25.27 -0.82
C GLY A 83 8.81 -23.87 -0.72
N MET A 84 7.50 -23.69 -0.78
CA MET A 84 6.90 -22.32 -0.75
C MET A 84 7.06 -21.64 0.62
N PRO A 85 7.26 -20.32 0.73
CA PRO A 85 7.33 -19.64 2.02
C PRO A 85 6.02 -19.74 2.80
N ASP A 86 6.12 -19.74 4.13
CA ASP A 86 4.96 -19.76 5.02
C ASP A 86 4.32 -18.38 5.13
N ALA A 87 5.15 -17.32 4.98
CA ALA A 87 4.70 -15.94 4.91
C ALA A 87 5.50 -15.08 3.93
N ILE A 88 4.83 -14.10 3.32
CA ILE A 88 5.45 -13.00 2.58
C ILE A 88 5.13 -11.68 3.29
N LEU A 89 6.17 -10.94 3.67
CA LEU A 89 6.07 -9.68 4.38
C LEU A 89 6.48 -8.53 3.46
N PHE A 90 5.57 -7.63 3.16
CA PHE A 90 5.82 -6.49 2.29
C PHE A 90 6.17 -5.25 3.10
N ASP A 91 7.19 -4.49 2.71
CA ASP A 91 7.23 -3.08 3.09
C ASP A 91 6.05 -2.31 2.41
N CYS A 92 5.74 -1.10 2.89
CA CYS A 92 4.71 -0.27 2.30
C CYS A 92 5.28 0.77 1.32
N ASP A 93 6.22 1.57 1.78
CA ASP A 93 6.68 2.79 1.11
C ASP A 93 7.78 2.44 0.12
N GLY A 94 7.51 2.59 -1.17
CA GLY A 94 8.43 2.16 -2.21
C GLY A 94 8.23 0.71 -2.62
N VAL A 95 7.45 -0.11 -1.90
CA VAL A 95 7.09 -1.48 -2.31
C VAL A 95 5.64 -1.59 -2.78
N LEU A 96 4.65 -1.34 -1.93
CA LEU A 96 3.25 -1.40 -2.37
C LEU A 96 2.92 -0.26 -3.32
N VAL A 97 3.40 0.94 -2.99
CA VAL A 97 3.20 2.19 -3.72
C VAL A 97 4.53 2.95 -3.69
N ASP A 98 4.89 3.61 -4.77
CA ASP A 98 6.02 4.55 -4.76
C ASP A 98 5.61 5.86 -4.06
N THR A 99 5.48 5.80 -2.73
CA THR A 99 4.81 6.84 -1.93
C THR A 99 5.57 8.16 -1.95
N GLU A 100 6.90 8.16 -2.07
CA GLU A 100 7.66 9.40 -2.23
C GLU A 100 7.44 10.03 -3.62
N LYS A 101 7.50 9.25 -4.71
CA LYS A 101 7.37 9.81 -6.07
C LYS A 101 5.94 10.16 -6.43
N ASP A 102 5.00 9.28 -6.14
CA ASP A 102 3.61 9.38 -6.61
C ASP A 102 2.65 9.86 -5.51
N GLY A 103 3.11 9.90 -4.26
CA GLY A 103 2.34 10.39 -3.12
C GLY A 103 2.82 11.74 -2.59
N HIS A 104 3.89 11.74 -1.79
CA HIS A 104 4.37 12.91 -1.08
C HIS A 104 4.78 14.06 -1.99
N ARG A 105 5.57 13.80 -3.05
CA ARG A 105 5.94 14.81 -4.04
C ARG A 105 4.70 15.47 -4.69
N VAL A 106 3.72 14.65 -5.09
CA VAL A 106 2.47 15.14 -5.69
C VAL A 106 1.66 15.96 -4.67
N ALA A 107 1.61 15.53 -3.41
CA ALA A 107 0.93 16.25 -2.34
C ALA A 107 1.60 17.61 -2.04
N PHE A 108 2.94 17.70 -2.09
CA PHE A 108 3.64 18.99 -2.01
C PHE A 108 3.23 19.92 -3.16
N ASN A 109 3.29 19.44 -4.40
CA ASN A 109 2.96 20.26 -5.59
C ASN A 109 1.51 20.75 -5.55
N LYS A 110 0.55 19.88 -5.22
CA LYS A 110 -0.87 20.26 -5.02
C LYS A 110 -1.03 21.31 -3.92
N THR A 111 -0.25 21.21 -2.85
CA THR A 111 -0.29 22.17 -1.74
C THR A 111 0.24 23.54 -2.16
N PHE A 112 1.33 23.57 -2.94
CA PHE A 112 1.88 24.81 -3.49
C PHE A 112 0.87 25.48 -4.42
N GLU A 113 0.26 24.71 -5.33
CA GLU A 113 -0.78 25.18 -6.23
C GLU A 113 -1.99 25.76 -5.47
N GLN A 114 -2.51 25.04 -4.47
CA GLN A 114 -3.65 25.51 -3.64
C GLN A 114 -3.35 26.81 -2.88
N LYS A 115 -2.08 27.08 -2.57
CA LYS A 115 -1.64 28.31 -1.92
C LYS A 115 -1.20 29.40 -2.90
N GLY A 116 -1.38 29.18 -4.20
CA GLY A 116 -0.99 30.11 -5.26
C GLY A 116 0.53 30.29 -5.38
N LEU A 117 1.31 29.34 -4.87
CA LEU A 117 2.76 29.36 -4.96
C LEU A 117 3.20 28.70 -6.27
N GLN A 118 3.93 29.43 -7.11
CA GLN A 118 4.44 28.93 -8.39
C GLN A 118 5.70 28.07 -8.20
N HIS A 119 5.56 26.99 -7.44
CA HIS A 119 6.62 26.02 -7.19
C HIS A 119 6.16 24.62 -7.57
N GLU A 120 7.03 23.90 -8.27
CA GLU A 120 6.81 22.50 -8.63
C GLU A 120 8.10 21.71 -8.39
N TRP A 121 7.97 20.61 -7.65
CA TRP A 121 9.04 19.65 -7.45
C TRP A 121 8.86 18.49 -8.45
N GLY A 122 9.66 18.52 -9.51
CA GLY A 122 9.85 17.38 -10.41
C GLY A 122 10.53 16.21 -9.69
N VAL A 123 10.51 15.02 -10.30
CA VAL A 123 11.03 13.77 -9.70
C VAL A 123 12.51 13.93 -9.31
N GLU A 124 13.35 14.42 -10.22
CA GLU A 124 14.79 14.60 -9.96
C GLU A 124 15.08 15.59 -8.83
N LEU A 125 14.39 16.74 -8.83
CA LEU A 125 14.54 17.75 -7.77
C LEU A 125 14.10 17.18 -6.42
N TYR A 126 12.96 16.48 -6.39
CA TYR A 126 12.46 15.90 -5.16
C TYR A 126 13.43 14.86 -4.57
N GLY A 127 14.06 14.04 -5.43
CA GLY A 127 15.13 13.12 -5.01
C GLY A 127 16.26 13.82 -4.27
N LYS A 128 16.77 14.95 -4.81
CA LYS A 128 17.80 15.77 -4.12
C LYS A 128 17.28 16.37 -2.82
N LEU A 129 16.00 16.72 -2.76
CA LEU A 129 15.38 17.27 -1.56
C LEU A 129 15.15 16.21 -0.46
N LEU A 130 15.08 14.91 -0.80
CA LEU A 130 14.95 13.82 0.18
C LEU A 130 16.18 13.67 1.09
N GLU A 131 17.36 14.12 0.65
CA GLU A 131 18.57 14.20 1.49
C GLU A 131 18.37 15.09 2.73
N THR A 132 17.37 15.97 2.70
CA THR A 132 16.91 16.71 3.88
C THR A 132 15.74 15.98 4.51
N GLY A 133 15.97 15.39 5.68
CA GLY A 133 14.95 14.69 6.45
C GLY A 133 13.84 15.64 6.92
N GLY A 134 12.60 15.16 6.91
CA GLY A 134 11.43 15.91 7.38
C GLY A 134 10.85 16.88 6.33
N GLY A 135 9.52 16.90 6.21
CA GLY A 135 8.85 17.70 5.18
C GLY A 135 8.93 19.21 5.42
N LYS A 136 9.00 19.65 6.69
CA LYS A 136 9.12 21.08 7.04
C LYS A 136 10.52 21.59 6.74
N GLU A 137 11.52 20.84 7.16
CA GLU A 137 12.94 21.14 7.00
C GLU A 137 13.29 21.20 5.50
N ARG A 138 12.73 20.28 4.71
CA ARG A 138 12.82 20.27 3.25
C ARG A 138 12.27 21.54 2.60
N MET A 139 11.04 21.94 2.96
CA MET A 139 10.45 23.19 2.47
C MET A 139 11.25 24.41 2.91
N THR A 140 11.68 24.46 4.18
CA THR A 140 12.50 25.56 4.71
C THR A 140 13.80 25.70 3.93
N LYS A 141 14.52 24.60 3.68
CA LYS A 141 15.76 24.60 2.89
C LYS A 141 15.50 25.08 1.46
N TYR A 142 14.46 24.53 0.81
CA TYR A 142 14.09 24.91 -0.56
C TYR A 142 13.70 26.39 -0.68
N PHE A 143 12.76 26.86 0.13
CA PHE A 143 12.29 28.25 0.07
C PHE A 143 13.36 29.26 0.48
N THR A 144 14.26 28.89 1.41
CA THR A 144 15.41 29.74 1.72
C THR A 144 16.21 30.03 0.46
N VAL A 145 16.49 29.02 -0.36
CA VAL A 145 17.29 29.20 -1.58
C VAL A 145 16.49 29.80 -2.74
N CYS A 146 15.26 29.32 -2.98
CA CYS A 146 14.53 29.60 -4.22
C CYS A 146 13.49 30.71 -4.11
N TYR A 147 13.13 31.16 -2.91
CA TYR A 147 12.00 32.08 -2.71
C TYR A 147 12.40 33.28 -1.84
N TRP A 148 12.84 33.04 -0.60
CA TRP A 148 13.13 34.10 0.37
C TRP A 148 14.47 34.82 0.17
N LEU A 149 15.41 34.25 -0.61
CA LEU A 149 16.63 34.97 -0.98
C LEU A 149 16.35 36.19 -1.86
N LEU A 150 15.27 36.14 -2.65
CA LEU A 150 14.89 37.19 -3.61
C LEU A 150 13.88 38.17 -3.02
N ASP A 151 13.11 37.78 -2.00
CA ASP A 151 12.13 38.62 -1.32
C ASP A 151 12.43 38.75 0.19
N ARG A 152 12.99 39.91 0.57
CA ARG A 152 13.40 40.22 1.96
C ARG A 152 12.24 40.63 2.86
N ASN A 153 11.01 40.73 2.34
CA ASN A 153 9.87 41.27 3.10
C ASN A 153 9.28 40.28 4.11
N HIS A 154 9.62 38.99 4.04
CA HIS A 154 9.11 37.99 4.98
C HIS A 154 9.97 37.93 6.24
N HIS A 155 9.38 38.22 7.40
CA HIS A 155 10.02 38.04 8.70
C HIS A 155 10.15 36.56 9.07
N ALA A 156 11.13 36.20 9.91
CA ALA A 156 11.44 34.80 10.22
C ALA A 156 10.26 34.01 10.82
N GLU A 157 9.41 34.69 11.61
CA GLU A 157 8.21 34.10 12.20
C GLU A 157 7.16 33.75 11.14
N GLU A 158 6.91 34.65 10.18
CA GLU A 158 5.98 34.43 9.07
C GLU A 158 6.41 33.24 8.19
N ARG A 159 7.72 33.12 7.92
CA ARG A 159 8.29 31.98 7.18
C ARG A 159 8.05 30.66 7.89
N THR A 160 8.29 30.65 9.20
CA THR A 160 8.07 29.46 10.04
C THR A 160 6.60 29.07 10.07
N GLN A 161 5.71 30.06 10.18
CA GLN A 161 4.26 29.85 10.20
C GLN A 161 3.76 29.32 8.84
N LEU A 162 4.22 29.91 7.73
CA LEU A 162 3.91 29.44 6.38
C LEU A 162 4.33 27.98 6.18
N VAL A 163 5.55 27.59 6.56
CA VAL A 163 6.01 26.19 6.43
C VAL A 163 5.16 25.23 7.27
N LYS A 164 4.75 25.62 8.48
CA LYS A 164 3.84 24.81 9.30
C LYS A 164 2.48 24.62 8.63
N GLU A 165 1.91 25.68 8.07
CA GLU A 165 0.63 25.64 7.35
C GLU A 165 0.71 24.77 6.09
N LEU A 166 1.76 24.95 5.27
CA LEU A 166 2.00 24.14 4.08
C LEU A 166 2.17 22.66 4.45
N HIS A 167 2.94 22.36 5.50
CA HIS A 167 3.14 20.97 5.92
C HIS A 167 1.84 20.32 6.39
N LYS A 168 1.01 21.06 7.13
CA LYS A 168 -0.31 20.58 7.55
C LYS A 168 -1.19 20.30 6.33
N LEU A 169 -1.34 21.26 5.43
CA LEU A 169 -2.14 21.11 4.21
C LEU A 169 -1.63 19.98 3.31
N LYS A 170 -0.31 19.82 3.18
CA LYS A 170 0.31 18.69 2.46
C LYS A 170 -0.03 17.35 3.10
N THR A 171 -0.06 17.29 4.42
CA THR A 171 -0.42 16.06 5.14
C THR A 171 -1.87 15.69 4.88
N ASP A 172 -2.78 16.67 4.96
CA ASP A 172 -4.21 16.46 4.67
C ASP A 172 -4.44 16.08 3.19
N THR A 173 -3.72 16.73 2.28
CA THR A 173 -3.75 16.43 0.83
C THR A 173 -3.26 15.02 0.55
N PHE A 174 -2.17 14.58 1.19
CA PHE A 174 -1.64 13.23 1.06
C PHE A 174 -2.63 12.19 1.56
N MET A 175 -3.26 12.40 2.73
CA MET A 175 -4.29 11.50 3.24
C MET A 175 -5.50 11.43 2.31
N THR A 176 -5.95 12.56 1.76
CA THR A 176 -7.03 12.61 0.76
C THR A 176 -6.67 11.81 -0.51
N MET A 177 -5.41 11.86 -0.94
CA MET A 177 -4.93 11.08 -2.08
C MET A 177 -4.96 9.58 -1.80
N ILE A 178 -4.57 9.15 -0.59
CA ILE A 178 -4.71 7.74 -0.19
C ILE A 178 -6.18 7.33 -0.18
N GLU A 179 -7.04 8.11 0.48
CA GLU A 179 -8.46 7.79 0.68
C GLU A 179 -9.24 7.74 -0.64
N SER A 180 -8.83 8.54 -1.64
CA SER A 180 -9.44 8.56 -2.98
C SER A 180 -8.90 7.51 -3.96
N GLY A 181 -7.88 6.74 -3.59
CA GLY A 181 -7.29 5.76 -4.50
C GLY A 181 -6.38 6.38 -5.57
N ALA A 182 -5.89 7.61 -5.37
CA ALA A 182 -5.21 8.39 -6.40
C ALA A 182 -3.74 7.97 -6.63
N MET A 183 -3.21 7.03 -5.84
CA MET A 183 -1.83 6.55 -5.97
C MET A 183 -1.83 5.13 -6.55
N PRO A 184 -1.07 4.87 -7.63
CA PRO A 184 -1.03 3.55 -8.22
C PRO A 184 -0.25 2.58 -7.33
N LEU A 185 -0.70 1.32 -7.28
CA LEU A 185 0.16 0.23 -6.81
C LEU A 185 1.35 0.07 -7.75
N ARG A 186 2.50 -0.37 -7.21
CA ARG A 186 3.62 -0.76 -8.06
C ARG A 186 3.26 -2.00 -8.90
N PRO A 187 3.79 -2.13 -10.12
CA PRO A 187 3.49 -3.26 -11.00
C PRO A 187 3.71 -4.61 -10.30
N GLY A 188 2.77 -5.52 -10.45
CA GLY A 188 2.83 -6.87 -9.88
C GLY A 188 2.45 -7.02 -8.40
N VAL A 189 2.35 -5.94 -7.62
CA VAL A 189 2.06 -6.01 -6.17
C VAL A 189 0.75 -6.73 -5.89
N LYS A 190 -0.34 -6.26 -6.50
CA LYS A 190 -1.67 -6.84 -6.27
C LYS A 190 -1.72 -8.31 -6.70
N ARG A 191 -1.16 -8.59 -7.88
CA ARG A 191 -1.06 -9.94 -8.44
C ARG A 191 -0.36 -10.89 -7.47
N LEU A 192 0.85 -10.56 -7.02
CA LEU A 192 1.64 -11.42 -6.14
C LEU A 192 0.94 -11.66 -4.80
N ILE A 193 0.31 -10.63 -4.23
CA ILE A 193 -0.46 -10.73 -2.98
C ILE A 193 -1.66 -11.67 -3.16
N GLU A 194 -2.43 -11.51 -4.24
CA GLU A 194 -3.59 -12.36 -4.53
C GLU A 194 -3.18 -13.82 -4.81
N GLU A 195 -2.10 -14.04 -5.55
CA GLU A 195 -1.52 -15.37 -5.80
C GLU A 195 -1.07 -16.05 -4.48
N ALA A 196 -0.40 -15.31 -3.61
CA ALA A 196 0.07 -15.81 -2.32
C ALA A 196 -1.10 -16.21 -1.41
N ILE A 197 -2.08 -15.32 -1.25
CA ILE A 197 -3.31 -15.58 -0.51
C ILE A 197 -4.06 -16.79 -1.09
N GLY A 198 -4.17 -16.87 -2.43
CA GLY A 198 -4.81 -17.98 -3.13
C GLY A 198 -4.11 -19.32 -2.93
N SER A 199 -2.80 -19.29 -2.66
CA SER A 199 -1.96 -20.47 -2.38
C SER A 199 -1.88 -20.82 -0.89
N GLY A 200 -2.62 -20.11 -0.04
CA GLY A 200 -2.62 -20.34 1.42
C GLY A 200 -1.40 -19.79 2.15
N ILE A 201 -0.60 -18.93 1.50
CA ILE A 201 0.56 -18.28 2.10
C ILE A 201 0.09 -17.06 2.89
N THR A 202 0.63 -16.88 4.09
CA THR A 202 0.30 -15.75 4.95
C THR A 202 0.90 -14.48 4.38
N VAL A 203 0.14 -13.38 4.36
CA VAL A 203 0.63 -12.09 3.85
C VAL A 203 0.45 -11.00 4.90
N ALA A 204 1.48 -10.16 5.07
CA ALA A 204 1.41 -8.99 5.94
C ALA A 204 2.20 -7.80 5.39
N VAL A 205 1.93 -6.62 5.93
CA VAL A 205 2.68 -5.38 5.65
C VAL A 205 3.46 -4.96 6.90
N CYS A 206 4.72 -4.61 6.74
CA CYS A 206 5.64 -4.19 7.79
C CYS A 206 6.31 -2.86 7.42
N SER A 207 5.89 -1.74 8.03
CA SER A 207 6.33 -0.40 7.65
C SER A 207 6.71 0.47 8.85
N THR A 208 7.61 1.43 8.65
CA THR A 208 7.93 2.47 9.65
C THR A 208 6.98 3.68 9.59
N SER A 209 6.14 3.75 8.55
CA SER A 209 5.12 4.79 8.37
C SER A 209 3.96 4.64 9.33
N ASN A 210 3.17 5.71 9.47
CA ASN A 210 2.02 5.70 10.38
C ASN A 210 0.98 4.65 9.96
N GLU A 211 0.42 3.96 10.95
CA GLU A 211 -0.54 2.87 10.75
C GLU A 211 -1.78 3.30 9.96
N ARG A 212 -2.33 4.49 10.22
CA ARG A 212 -3.51 4.98 9.50
C ARG A 212 -3.26 5.09 7.99
N ALA A 213 -2.10 5.59 7.57
CA ALA A 213 -1.76 5.68 6.16
C ALA A 213 -1.59 4.29 5.54
N VAL A 214 -0.81 3.41 6.18
CA VAL A 214 -0.55 2.04 5.68
C VAL A 214 -1.85 1.25 5.57
N SER A 215 -2.67 1.22 6.62
CA SER A 215 -3.96 0.53 6.63
C SER A 215 -4.93 1.10 5.60
N THR A 216 -4.88 2.40 5.32
CA THR A 216 -5.72 3.01 4.27
C THR A 216 -5.19 2.65 2.87
N ILE A 217 -3.88 2.62 2.65
CA ILE A 217 -3.27 2.16 1.39
C ILE A 217 -3.69 0.71 1.12
N VAL A 218 -3.54 -0.18 2.10
CA VAL A 218 -3.93 -1.59 1.97
C VAL A 218 -5.42 -1.71 1.64
N ARG A 219 -6.30 -1.06 2.41
CA ARG A 219 -7.75 -1.14 2.20
C ARG A 219 -8.20 -0.57 0.86
N VAL A 220 -7.70 0.60 0.46
CA VAL A 220 -8.19 1.33 -0.72
C VAL A 220 -7.54 0.80 -1.99
N MET A 221 -6.22 0.57 -1.99
CA MET A 221 -5.48 0.25 -3.20
C MET A 221 -5.52 -1.24 -3.53
N LEU A 222 -5.36 -2.12 -2.52
CA LEU A 222 -5.46 -3.58 -2.74
C LEU A 222 -6.93 -4.05 -2.76
N GLY A 223 -7.80 -3.33 -2.06
CA GLY A 223 -9.23 -3.61 -1.95
C GLY A 223 -9.60 -4.32 -0.63
N PRO A 224 -10.86 -4.22 -0.20
CA PRO A 224 -11.29 -4.67 1.12
C PRO A 224 -11.11 -6.18 1.33
N GLN A 225 -11.32 -7.00 0.29
CA GLN A 225 -11.21 -8.46 0.38
C GLN A 225 -9.76 -8.92 0.62
N VAL A 226 -8.79 -8.20 0.06
CA VAL A 226 -7.36 -8.45 0.30
C VAL A 226 -6.98 -7.93 1.69
N ALA A 227 -7.44 -6.73 2.05
CA ALA A 227 -7.17 -6.11 3.34
C ALA A 227 -7.66 -6.94 4.54
N GLU A 228 -8.82 -7.60 4.42
CA GLU A 228 -9.34 -8.51 5.47
C GLU A 228 -8.44 -9.73 5.74
N LYS A 229 -7.58 -10.09 4.78
CA LYS A 229 -6.70 -11.26 4.84
C LYS A 229 -5.24 -10.90 5.14
N MET A 230 -4.91 -9.61 5.22
CA MET A 230 -3.56 -9.12 5.48
C MET A 230 -3.48 -8.47 6.85
N ARG A 231 -2.43 -8.79 7.62
CA ARG A 231 -2.10 -8.04 8.84
C ARG A 231 -1.22 -6.84 8.51
N VAL A 232 -1.39 -5.77 9.27
CA VAL A 232 -0.57 -4.54 9.16
C VAL A 232 0.20 -4.34 10.45
N PHE A 233 1.52 -4.25 10.34
CA PHE A 233 2.45 -3.87 11.41
C PHE A 233 3.11 -2.55 10.99
N ALA A 234 2.78 -1.46 11.67
CA ALA A 234 3.17 -0.13 11.21
C ALA A 234 3.44 0.85 12.34
N GLY A 235 4.29 1.85 12.07
CA GLY A 235 4.50 3.00 12.95
C GLY A 235 5.23 2.63 14.23
N ASP A 236 4.60 2.89 15.37
CA ASP A 236 5.20 2.78 16.70
C ASP A 236 4.78 1.50 17.44
N VAL A 237 4.31 0.47 16.70
CA VAL A 237 4.08 -0.88 17.26
C VAL A 237 5.38 -1.54 17.76
N VAL A 238 6.53 -1.00 17.34
CA VAL A 238 7.85 -1.32 17.87
C VAL A 238 8.60 -0.03 18.22
N GLU A 239 9.44 -0.09 19.25
CA GLU A 239 10.24 1.06 19.69
C GLU A 239 11.37 1.39 18.71
N LYS A 240 12.09 0.38 18.22
CA LYS A 240 13.21 0.54 17.29
C LYS A 240 12.75 0.30 15.86
N LYS A 241 12.85 1.34 15.03
CA LYS A 241 12.52 1.28 13.60
C LYS A 241 13.65 0.65 12.80
N LYS A 242 13.37 0.29 11.54
CA LYS A 242 14.38 -0.19 10.57
C LYS A 242 15.60 0.76 10.60
N PRO A 243 16.85 0.28 10.69
CA PRO A 243 17.31 -1.08 10.35
C PRO A 243 17.19 -2.11 11.48
N SER A 244 16.58 -1.79 12.62
CA SER A 244 16.28 -2.79 13.65
C SER A 244 15.33 -3.86 13.08
N PRO A 245 15.53 -5.15 13.42
CA PRO A 245 14.68 -6.23 12.93
C PRO A 245 13.31 -6.32 13.62
N ASP A 246 13.07 -5.49 14.65
CA ASP A 246 11.96 -5.59 15.60
C ASP A 246 10.59 -5.71 14.90
N ILE A 247 10.34 -4.93 13.84
CA ILE A 247 9.04 -4.98 13.13
C ILE A 247 8.81 -6.31 12.42
N TYR A 248 9.87 -6.90 11.85
CA TYR A 248 9.80 -8.19 11.16
C TYR A 248 9.73 -9.34 12.16
N GLN A 249 10.48 -9.27 13.25
CA GLN A 249 10.39 -10.25 14.35
C GLN A 249 9.00 -10.24 14.99
N LEU A 250 8.43 -9.06 15.24
CA LEU A 250 7.06 -8.92 15.74
C LEU A 250 6.06 -9.56 14.76
N ALA A 251 6.19 -9.28 13.47
CA ALA A 251 5.32 -9.85 12.46
C ALA A 251 5.39 -11.38 12.44
N ALA A 252 6.59 -11.98 12.43
CA ALA A 252 6.75 -13.43 12.46
C ALA A 252 6.15 -14.06 13.73
N GLN A 253 6.39 -13.45 14.89
CA GLN A 253 5.84 -13.89 16.17
C GLN A 253 4.30 -13.87 16.17
N GLU A 254 3.69 -12.77 15.74
CA GLU A 254 2.24 -12.57 15.72
C GLU A 254 1.53 -13.43 14.67
N LEU A 255 2.23 -13.76 13.59
CA LEU A 255 1.74 -14.66 12.54
C LEU A 255 2.00 -16.14 12.86
N GLY A 256 2.85 -16.44 13.86
CA GLY A 256 3.19 -17.81 14.24
C GLY A 256 4.01 -18.55 13.19
N VAL A 257 4.88 -17.84 12.46
CA VAL A 257 5.71 -18.39 11.37
C VAL A 257 7.20 -18.34 11.72
N ASP A 258 7.97 -19.29 11.20
CA ASP A 258 9.43 -19.28 11.33
C ASP A 258 10.04 -18.19 10.44
N PRO A 259 10.89 -17.27 10.96
CA PRO A 259 11.59 -16.29 10.13
C PRO A 259 12.38 -16.91 8.97
N GLN A 260 12.95 -18.11 9.13
CA GLN A 260 13.65 -18.83 8.06
C GLN A 260 12.71 -19.37 6.99
N ARG A 261 11.39 -19.24 7.18
CA ARG A 261 10.35 -19.62 6.23
C ARG A 261 9.61 -18.40 5.67
N CYS A 262 10.08 -17.20 6.01
CA CYS A 262 9.53 -15.94 5.53
C CYS A 262 10.36 -15.38 4.37
N VAL A 263 9.67 -14.71 3.45
CA VAL A 263 10.28 -13.83 2.45
C VAL A 263 9.79 -12.41 2.68
N VAL A 264 10.73 -11.47 2.74
CA VAL A 264 10.46 -10.04 2.79
C VAL A 264 10.59 -9.45 1.38
N VAL A 265 9.66 -8.57 1.00
CA VAL A 265 9.79 -7.72 -0.19
C VAL A 265 10.05 -6.29 0.26
N GLU A 266 11.20 -5.74 -0.08
CA GLU A 266 11.71 -4.44 0.36
C GLU A 266 12.15 -3.57 -0.81
N ASP A 267 12.36 -2.27 -0.58
CA ASP A 267 12.90 -1.36 -1.60
C ASP A 267 14.22 -0.69 -1.18
N SER A 268 14.52 -0.64 0.12
CA SER A 268 15.62 0.14 0.69
C SER A 268 16.66 -0.73 1.39
N LYS A 269 17.90 -0.23 1.46
CA LYS A 269 19.03 -0.85 2.16
C LYS A 269 18.76 -0.99 3.66
N ILE A 270 18.15 0.03 4.26
CA ILE A 270 17.77 0.01 5.68
C ILE A 270 16.73 -1.08 5.94
N GLY A 271 15.76 -1.23 5.04
CA GLY A 271 14.76 -2.28 5.09
C GLY A 271 15.34 -3.69 4.87
N LEU A 272 16.21 -3.83 3.88
CA LEU A 272 17.00 -5.04 3.65
C LEU A 272 17.78 -5.44 4.91
N GLN A 273 18.48 -4.51 5.54
CA GLN A 273 19.22 -4.78 6.79
C GLN A 273 18.31 -5.30 7.90
N ALA A 274 17.14 -4.69 8.09
CA ALA A 274 16.16 -5.15 9.07
C ALA A 274 15.66 -6.57 8.77
N ALA A 275 15.36 -6.88 7.50
CA ALA A 275 14.90 -8.19 7.07
C ALA A 275 15.98 -9.28 7.32
N LYS A 276 17.23 -9.01 6.91
CA LYS A 276 18.34 -9.95 7.12
C LYS A 276 18.66 -10.13 8.61
N ALA A 277 18.62 -9.05 9.40
CA ALA A 277 18.81 -9.12 10.85
C ALA A 277 17.68 -9.90 11.56
N ALA A 278 16.49 -9.98 10.97
CA ALA A 278 15.39 -10.81 11.46
C ALA A 278 15.53 -12.29 11.08
N GLY A 279 16.59 -12.68 10.34
CA GLY A 279 16.80 -14.06 9.88
C GLY A 279 15.93 -14.46 8.70
N MET A 280 15.40 -13.49 7.95
CA MET A 280 14.51 -13.72 6.81
C MET A 280 15.26 -13.58 5.49
N ARG A 281 14.71 -14.20 4.43
CA ARG A 281 15.13 -13.89 3.05
C ARG A 281 14.47 -12.60 2.60
N CYS A 282 15.15 -11.86 1.74
CA CYS A 282 14.72 -10.55 1.31
C CYS A 282 14.96 -10.39 -0.20
N VAL A 283 13.87 -10.15 -0.92
CA VAL A 283 13.88 -9.72 -2.31
C VAL A 283 13.71 -8.22 -2.35
N VAL A 284 14.61 -7.52 -3.01
CA VAL A 284 14.55 -6.07 -3.19
C VAL A 284 13.88 -5.74 -4.51
N THR A 285 12.94 -4.79 -4.48
CA THR A 285 12.35 -4.15 -5.66
C THR A 285 12.67 -2.65 -5.60
N LYS A 286 13.65 -2.19 -6.37
CA LYS A 286 14.13 -0.80 -6.32
C LYS A 286 12.99 0.18 -6.53
N SER A 287 12.85 1.19 -5.67
CA SER A 287 11.90 2.30 -5.86
C SER A 287 12.59 3.47 -6.53
N SER A 288 11.85 4.55 -6.82
CA SER A 288 12.40 5.70 -7.55
C SER A 288 13.58 6.40 -6.85
N TYR A 289 13.70 6.27 -5.53
CA TYR A 289 14.75 6.96 -4.76
C TYR A 289 15.75 6.03 -4.08
N THR A 290 15.62 4.71 -4.25
CA THR A 290 16.54 3.73 -3.67
C THR A 290 17.41 3.03 -4.73
N GLN A 291 17.30 3.40 -6.01
CA GLN A 291 17.97 2.72 -7.13
C GLN A 291 19.50 2.57 -6.98
N ASN A 292 20.14 3.56 -6.36
CA ASN A 292 21.58 3.65 -6.18
C ASN A 292 22.05 3.16 -4.80
N GLU A 293 21.14 2.61 -3.98
CA GLU A 293 21.52 2.02 -2.71
C GLU A 293 22.23 0.67 -2.91
N ASP A 294 23.00 0.27 -1.91
CA ASP A 294 23.76 -0.97 -1.93
C ASP A 294 22.93 -2.12 -1.37
N PHE A 295 22.59 -3.05 -2.25
CA PHE A 295 21.77 -4.23 -1.99
C PHE A 295 22.58 -5.54 -2.00
N GLY A 296 23.90 -5.50 -1.79
CA GLY A 296 24.77 -6.68 -1.92
C GLY A 296 24.43 -7.88 -1.01
N ASN A 297 23.60 -7.67 0.02
CA ASN A 297 23.13 -8.72 0.94
C ASN A 297 21.70 -9.21 0.68
N ALA A 298 21.05 -8.73 -0.40
CA ALA A 298 19.73 -9.21 -0.81
C ALA A 298 19.83 -10.62 -1.41
N ASP A 299 18.76 -11.41 -1.27
CA ASP A 299 18.69 -12.73 -1.89
C ASP A 299 18.38 -12.63 -3.38
N ALA A 300 17.67 -11.57 -3.80
CA ALA A 300 17.57 -11.14 -5.20
C ALA A 300 17.18 -9.64 -5.28
N VAL A 301 17.47 -9.02 -6.43
CA VAL A 301 17.18 -7.61 -6.68
C VAL A 301 16.51 -7.44 -8.03
N PHE A 302 15.38 -6.73 -8.06
CA PHE A 302 14.58 -6.41 -9.24
C PHE A 302 14.26 -4.92 -9.30
N ASP A 303 13.86 -4.44 -10.48
CA ASP A 303 13.32 -3.10 -10.62
C ASP A 303 11.86 -3.03 -10.17
N CYS A 304 11.08 -4.12 -10.32
CA CYS A 304 9.72 -4.24 -9.80
C CYS A 304 9.29 -5.72 -9.71
N ILE A 305 8.10 -6.00 -9.16
CA ILE A 305 7.51 -7.35 -9.14
C ILE A 305 7.01 -7.74 -10.54
N GLY A 306 6.43 -6.79 -11.28
CA GLY A 306 5.99 -6.95 -12.67
C GLY A 306 4.61 -7.60 -12.82
N ASP A 307 3.84 -7.15 -13.82
CA ASP A 307 2.59 -7.79 -14.25
C ASP A 307 2.85 -8.59 -15.52
N THR A 308 2.38 -9.84 -15.62
CA THR A 308 2.60 -10.65 -16.82
C THR A 308 2.05 -9.94 -18.07
N PRO A 309 2.83 -9.85 -19.17
CA PRO A 309 4.09 -10.56 -19.47
C PRO A 309 5.39 -9.78 -19.13
N GLN A 310 5.34 -8.72 -18.35
CA GLN A 310 6.48 -7.85 -18.03
C GLN A 310 7.48 -8.51 -17.07
N ASP A 311 8.74 -8.05 -17.18
CA ASP A 311 9.87 -8.55 -16.41
C ASP A 311 9.77 -8.21 -14.91
N GLY A 312 10.18 -9.16 -14.07
CA GLY A 312 10.08 -9.13 -12.62
C GLY A 312 10.21 -10.54 -12.05
N PHE A 313 9.40 -10.89 -11.06
CA PHE A 313 9.35 -12.25 -10.50
C PHE A 313 7.92 -12.71 -10.17
N SER A 314 7.74 -14.03 -10.15
CA SER A 314 6.51 -14.73 -9.83
C SER A 314 6.51 -15.28 -8.41
N LEU A 315 5.35 -15.74 -7.94
CA LEU A 315 5.26 -16.44 -6.66
C LEU A 315 6.17 -17.68 -6.61
N GLN A 316 6.34 -18.40 -7.73
CA GLN A 316 7.16 -19.61 -7.79
C GLN A 316 8.66 -19.33 -7.59
N ASP A 317 9.12 -18.14 -7.96
CA ASP A 317 10.50 -17.70 -7.77
C ASP A 317 10.83 -17.48 -6.28
N LEU A 318 9.81 -17.27 -5.45
CA LEU A 318 9.96 -17.14 -4.00
C LEU A 318 10.04 -18.50 -3.27
N ALA A 319 9.91 -19.63 -3.97
CA ALA A 319 10.09 -20.93 -3.36
C ALA A 319 11.54 -21.15 -2.92
N PHE A 320 11.74 -21.86 -1.81
CA PHE A 320 13.05 -22.29 -1.37
C PHE A 320 13.53 -23.53 -2.14
N GLU A 321 14.82 -23.53 -2.44
CA GLU A 321 15.55 -24.71 -2.91
C GLU A 321 15.92 -25.63 -1.75
N ASP A 322 16.34 -26.86 -2.06
CA ASP A 322 16.87 -27.81 -1.09
C ASP A 322 18.12 -27.27 -0.35
N SER A 323 18.85 -26.35 -0.99
CA SER A 323 20.00 -25.62 -0.44
C SER A 323 19.60 -24.57 0.61
N GLY A 324 18.30 -24.25 0.73
CA GLY A 324 17.80 -23.11 1.46
C GLY A 324 17.95 -21.77 0.72
N GLY A 325 18.42 -21.71 -0.52
CA GLY A 325 18.31 -20.49 -1.34
C GLY A 325 16.86 -20.20 -1.73
N LEU A 326 16.55 -18.98 -2.20
CA LEU A 326 15.37 -18.79 -3.05
C LEU A 326 15.68 -19.32 -4.46
N LYS A 327 14.67 -19.79 -5.19
CA LYS A 327 14.81 -20.14 -6.61
C LYS A 327 15.08 -18.92 -7.50
N VAL A 328 14.76 -17.73 -7.01
CA VAL A 328 14.98 -16.51 -7.76
C VAL A 328 16.48 -16.23 -7.95
N SER A 329 16.89 -16.02 -9.20
CA SER A 329 18.22 -15.52 -9.55
C SER A 329 18.05 -14.19 -10.29
N SER A 330 18.66 -13.12 -9.77
CA SER A 330 18.75 -11.81 -10.42
C SER A 330 19.76 -11.80 -11.56
#